data_AF-A0A6M0BJH1-F1
#
_entry.id   AF-A0A6M0BJH1-F1
#
_cell.length_a   1.000
_cell.length_b   1.000
_cell.length_c   1.000
_cell.angle_alpha   90.00
_cell.angle_beta   90.00
_cell.angle_gamma   90.00
#
_symmetry.space_group_name_H-M   'P 1'
#
loop_
_entity.id
_entity.type
_entity.pdbx_description
1 polymer ?
#
loop_
_entity_poly.entity_id
_entity_poly.type
_entity_poly.pdbx_seq_one_letter_code
_entity_poly.pdbx_strand_id
1 'polypeptide(L)'
;MKRLIQFIVITLLGLILSRGVHALPSGFHQPSAISHQHSGISHQHSVISDQNSTLSNTKQNLTVSRRQQEAEPTKHYLLLEAGKQYYDAGKYSDAARVLQQAAQAYQATGDILNQAQALRLLSLVTQQLGEWDKAQAAIDSSLSLLETVSRGGERVWAQALNTKGRLQLLQGNAEAALETWKDAEVRYAKANDSVGVLGSQINQAQAMQSLGLYRRAKKLLTQVRQTLLAQPDSAVKAIGLQNLGNVFRQAGDLEQSKDTLTDSWKVAQLIQSP
;
A
#
# COMPACT_ATOMS: atom_id res chain seq x y z
N MET A 1 -25.65 -26.18 6.52
CA MET A 1 -24.17 -26.36 6.59
C MET A 1 -23.41 -25.82 5.37
N LYS A 2 -23.93 -24.84 4.61
CA LYS A 2 -23.25 -24.24 3.43
C LYS A 2 -22.83 -22.77 3.60
N ARG A 3 -22.99 -22.19 4.80
CA ARG A 3 -22.64 -20.78 5.08
C ARG A 3 -21.57 -20.59 6.17
N LEU A 4 -20.93 -21.67 6.63
CA LEU A 4 -19.94 -21.62 7.73
C LEU A 4 -18.47 -21.72 7.26
N ILE A 5 -18.22 -21.92 5.96
CA ILE A 5 -16.85 -22.05 5.40
C ILE A 5 -16.33 -20.70 4.86
N GLN A 6 -17.18 -19.68 4.75
CA GLN A 6 -16.81 -18.38 4.15
C GLN A 6 -16.08 -17.42 5.13
N PHE A 7 -15.91 -17.80 6.40
CA PHE A 7 -15.38 -16.91 7.45
C PHE A 7 -13.93 -17.17 7.87
N ILE A 8 -13.24 -18.18 7.31
CA ILE A 8 -11.85 -18.51 7.72
C ILE A 8 -10.77 -17.94 6.77
N VAL A 9 -11.15 -17.31 5.65
CA VAL A 9 -10.18 -16.80 4.65
C VAL A 9 -9.70 -15.36 4.93
N ILE A 10 -10.23 -14.67 5.94
CA ILE A 10 -10.02 -13.21 6.10
C ILE A 10 -8.79 -12.83 6.98
N THR A 11 -8.21 -13.74 7.77
CA THR A 11 -7.38 -13.29 8.89
C THR A 11 -5.86 -13.17 8.70
N LEU A 12 -5.26 -13.31 7.51
CA LEU A 12 -3.77 -13.28 7.46
C LEU A 12 -3.09 -12.83 6.16
N LEU A 13 -3.69 -11.91 5.40
CA LEU A 13 -3.02 -11.30 4.23
C LEU A 13 -2.76 -9.78 4.36
N GLY A 14 -2.99 -9.20 5.53
CA GLY A 14 -2.77 -7.76 5.79
C GLY A 14 -1.45 -7.40 6.47
N LEU A 15 -0.54 -8.35 6.72
CA LEU A 15 0.57 -8.16 7.68
C LEU A 15 1.96 -8.17 7.03
N ILE A 16 2.16 -7.47 5.90
CA ILE A 16 3.51 -7.25 5.37
C ILE A 16 3.60 -5.91 4.65
N LEU A 17 3.41 -4.78 5.34
CA LEU A 17 3.94 -3.50 4.85
C LEU A 17 4.11 -2.43 5.97
N SER A 18 4.49 -2.76 7.21
CA SER A 18 4.90 -1.68 8.13
C SER A 18 5.67 -2.15 9.37
N ARG A 19 7.00 -2.03 9.33
CA ARG A 19 7.83 -1.70 10.52
C ARG A 19 9.07 -0.93 10.06
N GLY A 20 8.86 0.36 9.75
CA GLY A 20 9.94 1.35 9.69
C GLY A 20 10.11 1.97 11.07
N VAL A 21 11.24 1.71 11.72
CA VAL A 21 11.65 2.33 12.99
C VAL A 21 11.80 3.84 12.77
N HIS A 22 11.01 4.67 13.46
CA HIS A 22 11.22 6.12 13.52
C HIS A 22 11.47 6.55 14.97
N ALA A 23 12.65 7.12 15.18
CA ALA A 23 13.05 7.81 16.40
C ALA A 23 12.33 9.16 16.51
N LEU A 24 11.87 9.50 17.72
CA LEU A 24 11.29 10.79 18.07
C LEU A 24 12.41 11.79 18.42
N PRO A 25 12.31 13.08 18.02
CA PRO A 25 12.99 14.14 18.74
C PRO A 25 12.04 14.83 19.73
N SER A 26 12.53 14.92 20.96
CA SER A 26 11.99 15.69 22.08
C SER A 26 12.09 17.19 21.84
N GLY A 27 11.00 17.93 22.07
CA GLY A 27 10.99 19.40 22.07
C GLY A 27 9.83 19.96 22.88
N PHE A 28 10.04 20.12 24.19
CA PHE A 28 9.19 20.91 25.07
C PHE A 28 9.67 22.37 25.08
N HIS A 29 8.80 23.33 24.74
CA HIS A 29 8.87 24.68 25.29
C HIS A 29 7.47 25.29 25.39
N GLN A 30 7.12 25.69 26.61
CA GLN A 30 5.92 26.47 26.94
C GLN A 30 6.11 27.97 26.62
N PRO A 31 5.02 28.74 26.41
CA PRO A 31 5.05 30.18 26.26
C PRO A 31 4.85 30.92 27.59
N SER A 32 5.55 32.05 27.78
CA SER A 32 5.32 33.00 28.88
C SER A 32 4.82 34.34 28.37
N ALA A 33 3.92 34.94 29.15
CA ALA A 33 3.05 36.05 28.85
C ALA A 33 3.62 37.45 29.18
N ILE A 34 3.06 38.46 28.48
CA ILE A 34 2.58 39.80 28.90
C ILE A 34 3.46 40.67 29.84
N SER A 35 3.75 41.90 29.39
CA SER A 35 3.63 43.12 30.22
C SER A 35 3.46 44.40 29.37
N HIS A 36 2.95 45.46 30.01
CA HIS A 36 2.17 46.59 29.52
C HIS A 36 2.94 47.86 29.08
N GLN A 37 2.28 48.64 28.20
CA GLN A 37 2.12 50.11 28.11
C GLN A 37 3.34 51.07 28.17
N HIS A 38 3.44 52.02 27.21
CA HIS A 38 2.91 53.41 27.32
C HIS A 38 3.22 54.32 26.09
N SER A 39 2.15 54.91 25.54
CA SER A 39 1.93 56.29 25.02
C SER A 39 2.96 57.11 24.21
N GLY A 40 2.49 57.74 23.11
CA GLY A 40 3.05 58.96 22.50
C GLY A 40 2.20 59.48 21.31
N ILE A 41 1.92 60.79 21.26
CA ILE A 41 0.85 61.51 20.51
C ILE A 41 1.38 62.23 19.24
N SER A 42 0.45 62.53 18.29
CA SER A 42 0.48 63.57 17.21
C SER A 42 1.34 63.33 15.96
N HIS A 43 1.03 63.78 14.74
CA HIS A 43 0.06 64.73 14.16
C HIS A 43 -0.19 64.39 12.67
N GLN A 44 -1.25 64.96 12.09
CA GLN A 44 -1.66 64.94 10.68
C GLN A 44 -0.53 65.20 9.65
N HIS A 45 -0.52 64.44 8.55
CA HIS A 45 -0.22 64.96 7.20
C HIS A 45 -0.69 64.03 6.07
N SER A 46 -1.30 64.69 5.08
CA SER A 46 -1.42 64.34 3.64
C SER A 46 -2.00 62.98 3.22
N VAL A 47 -3.29 63.05 2.88
CA VAL A 47 -3.90 62.34 1.75
C VAL A 47 -3.05 62.58 0.48
N ILE A 48 -2.98 61.57 -0.40
CA ILE A 48 -2.27 61.50 -1.71
C ILE A 48 -0.89 60.79 -1.65
N SER A 49 -0.88 59.49 -1.32
CA SER A 49 0.18 58.55 -1.75
C SER A 49 -0.25 57.07 -1.88
N ASP A 50 -1.50 56.71 -1.61
CA ASP A 50 -1.90 55.31 -1.37
C ASP A 50 -2.35 54.48 -2.59
N GLN A 51 -2.24 55.01 -3.82
CA GLN A 51 -2.61 54.26 -5.02
C GLN A 51 -1.45 53.47 -5.66
N ASN A 52 -0.19 53.75 -5.30
CA ASN A 52 0.97 52.98 -5.78
C ASN A 52 1.46 51.89 -4.81
N SER A 53 1.06 51.96 -3.52
CA SER A 53 1.35 50.93 -2.51
C SER A 53 0.37 49.76 -2.58
N THR A 54 -0.88 50.01 -2.99
CA THR A 54 -1.90 48.98 -3.19
C THR A 54 -1.61 48.09 -4.39
N LEU A 55 -1.15 48.63 -5.53
CA LEU A 55 -0.81 47.82 -6.71
C LEU A 55 0.45 46.95 -6.52
N SER A 56 1.44 47.41 -5.75
CA SER A 56 2.63 46.62 -5.41
C SER A 56 2.31 45.52 -4.39
N ASN A 57 1.44 45.80 -3.40
CA ASN A 57 0.96 44.78 -2.46
C ASN A 57 0.05 43.75 -3.14
N THR A 58 -0.77 44.11 -4.14
CA THR A 58 -1.58 43.13 -4.88
C THR A 58 -0.70 42.25 -5.77
N LYS A 59 0.35 42.78 -6.41
CA LYS A 59 1.32 41.95 -7.17
C LYS A 59 2.16 41.07 -6.26
N GLN A 60 2.60 41.54 -5.08
CA GLN A 60 3.29 40.70 -4.10
C GLN A 60 2.36 39.65 -3.48
N ASN A 61 1.11 39.97 -3.15
CA ASN A 61 0.13 39.00 -2.64
C ASN A 61 -0.29 37.98 -3.71
N LEU A 62 -0.41 38.38 -4.97
CA LEU A 62 -0.63 37.45 -6.09
C LEU A 62 0.59 36.56 -6.33
N THR A 63 1.81 37.05 -6.10
CA THR A 63 3.04 36.26 -6.23
C THR A 63 3.25 35.34 -5.02
N VAL A 64 2.81 35.73 -3.83
CA VAL A 64 2.86 34.90 -2.61
C VAL A 64 1.77 33.83 -2.62
N SER A 65 0.54 34.14 -3.07
CA SER A 65 -0.50 33.12 -3.31
C SER A 65 -0.12 32.14 -4.41
N ARG A 66 0.61 32.57 -5.45
CA ARG A 66 1.10 31.68 -6.52
C ARG A 66 2.28 30.82 -6.07
N ARG A 67 3.19 31.35 -5.22
CA ARG A 67 4.28 30.57 -4.61
C ARG A 67 3.80 29.57 -3.55
N GLN A 68 2.65 29.79 -2.90
CA GLN A 68 2.04 28.79 -2.01
C GLN A 68 1.38 27.63 -2.78
N GLN A 69 1.11 27.78 -4.07
CA GLN A 69 0.66 26.69 -4.95
C GLN A 69 1.81 25.88 -5.57
N GLU A 70 3.05 26.39 -5.52
CA GLU A 70 4.23 25.75 -6.10
C GLU A 70 5.00 24.83 -5.12
N ALA A 71 4.44 24.55 -3.95
CA ALA A 71 5.04 23.66 -2.92
C ALA A 71 4.16 22.44 -2.53
N GLU A 72 3.26 22.01 -3.41
CA GLU A 72 2.34 20.89 -3.16
C GLU A 72 2.78 19.46 -3.62
N PRO A 73 4.01 19.16 -4.13
CA PRO A 73 4.40 17.76 -4.34
C PRO A 73 4.41 16.94 -3.04
N THR A 74 4.65 17.61 -1.90
CA THR A 74 4.86 16.98 -0.59
C THR A 74 3.58 16.52 0.09
N LYS A 75 2.40 17.14 -0.16
CA LYS A 75 1.15 16.74 0.50
C LYS A 75 0.54 15.48 -0.11
N HIS A 76 0.72 15.22 -1.40
CA HIS A 76 0.10 14.08 -2.07
C HIS A 76 0.71 12.74 -1.62
N TYR A 77 2.04 12.70 -1.44
CA TYR A 77 2.72 11.55 -0.84
C TYR A 77 2.21 11.24 0.57
N LEU A 78 1.94 12.27 1.37
CA LEU A 78 1.36 12.10 2.71
C LEU A 78 -0.04 11.49 2.67
N LEU A 79 -0.85 11.75 1.64
CA LEU A 79 -2.17 11.12 1.49
C LEU A 79 -2.05 9.62 1.21
N LEU A 80 -1.17 9.22 0.30
CA LEU A 80 -0.96 7.81 0.00
C LEU A 80 -0.49 7.04 1.24
N GLU A 81 0.45 7.62 1.99
CA GLU A 81 0.98 7.00 3.20
C GLU A 81 -0.04 6.98 4.34
N ALA A 82 -0.79 8.06 4.55
CA ALA A 82 -1.90 8.07 5.51
C ALA A 82 -2.97 7.03 5.16
N GLY A 83 -3.27 6.84 3.88
CA GLY A 83 -4.17 5.79 3.39
C GLY A 83 -3.70 4.38 3.80
N LYS A 84 -2.41 4.09 3.68
CA LYS A 84 -1.82 2.81 4.15
C LYS A 84 -1.90 2.68 5.67
N GLN A 85 -1.58 3.74 6.41
CA GLN A 85 -1.65 3.73 7.87
C GLN A 85 -3.08 3.48 8.37
N TYR A 86 -4.10 4.08 7.73
CA TYR A 86 -5.50 3.80 8.04
C TYR A 86 -5.88 2.36 7.70
N TYR A 87 -5.39 1.82 6.59
CA TYR A 87 -5.61 0.42 6.22
C TYR A 87 -5.01 -0.55 7.26
N ASP A 88 -3.75 -0.32 7.66
CA ASP A 88 -3.04 -1.13 8.65
C ASP A 88 -3.70 -1.04 10.03
N ALA A 89 -4.30 0.11 10.35
CA ALA A 89 -5.09 0.32 11.57
C ALA A 89 -6.52 -0.26 11.49
N GLY A 90 -6.91 -0.90 10.38
CA GLY A 90 -8.26 -1.44 10.17
C GLY A 90 -9.35 -0.39 9.96
N LYS A 91 -8.97 0.89 9.81
CA LYS A 91 -9.88 2.03 9.57
C LYS A 91 -10.20 2.13 8.09
N TYR A 92 -10.87 1.11 7.54
CA TYR A 92 -11.06 0.98 6.10
C TYR A 92 -11.85 2.11 5.46
N SER A 93 -12.88 2.65 6.12
CA SER A 93 -13.63 3.79 5.58
C SER A 93 -12.78 5.06 5.46
N ASP A 94 -11.92 5.33 6.46
CA ASP A 94 -10.98 6.46 6.40
C ASP A 94 -9.91 6.25 5.33
N ALA A 95 -9.36 5.03 5.24
CA ALA A 95 -8.41 4.67 4.21
C ALA A 95 -9.00 4.89 2.80
N ALA A 96 -10.24 4.46 2.56
CA ALA A 96 -10.90 4.63 1.27
C ALA A 96 -11.04 6.11 0.90
N ARG A 97 -11.51 6.95 1.85
CA ARG A 97 -11.64 8.40 1.64
C ARG A 97 -10.30 9.05 1.30
N VAL A 98 -9.26 8.76 2.06
CA VAL A 98 -7.93 9.37 1.88
C VAL A 98 -7.26 8.87 0.59
N LEU A 99 -7.39 7.59 0.24
CA LEU A 99 -6.84 7.04 -1.00
C LEU A 99 -7.57 7.57 -2.24
N GLN A 100 -8.87 7.84 -2.15
CA GLN A 100 -9.61 8.52 -3.21
C GLN A 100 -9.09 9.95 -3.44
N GLN A 101 -8.80 10.68 -2.36
CA GLN A 101 -8.17 12.01 -2.42
C GLN A 101 -6.76 11.94 -3.02
N ALA A 102 -5.95 10.93 -2.62
CA ALA A 102 -4.62 10.71 -3.18
C ALA A 102 -4.69 10.45 -4.69
N ALA A 103 -5.60 9.58 -5.14
CA ALA A 103 -5.79 9.29 -6.57
C ALA A 103 -6.18 10.54 -7.38
N GLN A 104 -7.09 11.36 -6.87
CA GLN A 104 -7.48 12.63 -7.52
C GLN A 104 -6.32 13.63 -7.59
N ALA A 105 -5.55 13.72 -6.52
CA ALA A 105 -4.38 14.58 -6.48
C ALA A 105 -3.32 14.17 -7.50
N TYR A 106 -2.96 12.88 -7.55
CA TYR A 106 -1.98 12.39 -8.53
C TYR A 106 -2.48 12.47 -9.98
N GLN A 107 -3.80 12.36 -10.19
CA GLN A 107 -4.40 12.65 -11.50
C GLN A 107 -4.15 14.10 -11.91
N ALA A 108 -4.36 15.06 -11.00
CA ALA A 108 -4.17 16.48 -11.28
C ALA A 108 -2.71 16.85 -11.58
N THR A 109 -1.75 16.12 -11.00
CA THR A 109 -0.31 16.33 -11.24
C THR A 109 0.25 15.47 -12.38
N GLY A 110 -0.54 14.56 -12.95
CA GLY A 110 -0.08 13.63 -13.99
C GLY A 110 0.88 12.53 -13.49
N ASP A 111 0.91 12.24 -12.19
CA ASP A 111 1.75 11.16 -11.63
C ASP A 111 1.02 9.81 -11.74
N ILE A 112 1.15 9.21 -12.93
CA ILE A 112 0.43 7.99 -13.30
C ILE A 112 0.72 6.82 -12.36
N LEU A 113 1.99 6.64 -11.95
CA LEU A 113 2.38 5.49 -11.12
C LEU A 113 1.81 5.59 -9.71
N ASN A 114 1.86 6.77 -9.10
CA ASN A 114 1.28 6.95 -7.77
C ASN A 114 -0.26 7.01 -7.81
N GLN A 115 -0.86 7.53 -8.89
CA GLN A 115 -2.30 7.43 -9.11
C GLN A 115 -2.75 5.97 -9.17
N ALA A 116 -2.08 5.14 -9.98
CA ALA A 116 -2.36 3.71 -10.07
C ALA A 116 -2.17 3.02 -8.71
N GLN A 117 -1.12 3.36 -7.96
CA GLN A 117 -0.89 2.78 -6.63
C GLN A 117 -2.00 3.15 -5.63
N ALA A 118 -2.47 4.41 -5.64
CA ALA A 118 -3.59 4.85 -4.80
C ALA A 118 -4.89 4.13 -5.17
N LEU A 119 -5.21 4.00 -6.46
CA LEU A 119 -6.39 3.29 -6.96
C LEU A 119 -6.36 1.79 -6.63
N ARG A 120 -5.19 1.16 -6.75
CA ARG A 120 -4.99 -0.23 -6.32
C ARG A 120 -5.29 -0.39 -4.82
N LEU A 121 -4.75 0.47 -3.97
CA LEU A 121 -5.00 0.41 -2.53
C LEU A 121 -6.47 0.68 -2.21
N LEU A 122 -7.11 1.61 -2.93
CA LEU A 122 -8.54 1.86 -2.82
C LEU A 122 -9.35 0.60 -3.15
N SER A 123 -8.97 -0.15 -4.20
CA SER A 123 -9.58 -1.45 -4.49
C SER A 123 -9.43 -2.43 -3.33
N LEU A 124 -8.22 -2.55 -2.77
CA LEU A 124 -7.96 -3.45 -1.65
C LEU A 124 -8.81 -3.09 -0.41
N VAL A 125 -8.94 -1.80 -0.11
CA VAL A 125 -9.72 -1.30 1.04
C VAL A 125 -11.21 -1.51 0.83
N THR A 126 -11.72 -1.19 -0.36
CA THR A 126 -13.14 -1.39 -0.70
C THR A 126 -13.53 -2.87 -0.72
N GLN A 127 -12.61 -3.78 -1.05
CA GLN A 127 -12.80 -5.22 -0.82
C GLN A 127 -13.00 -5.56 0.66
N GLN A 128 -12.26 -4.93 1.58
CA GLN A 128 -12.45 -5.17 3.03
C GLN A 128 -13.80 -4.63 3.53
N LEU A 129 -14.34 -3.60 2.87
CA LEU A 129 -15.66 -3.07 3.15
C LEU A 129 -16.80 -3.87 2.49
N GLY A 130 -16.48 -4.88 1.65
CA GLY A 130 -17.46 -5.63 0.87
C GLY A 130 -18.06 -4.86 -0.29
N GLU A 131 -17.46 -3.73 -0.68
CA GLU A 131 -17.91 -2.85 -1.77
C GLU A 131 -17.33 -3.34 -3.11
N TRP A 132 -17.80 -4.50 -3.58
CA TRP A 132 -17.21 -5.23 -4.71
C TRP A 132 -17.16 -4.42 -6.02
N ASP A 133 -18.22 -3.67 -6.34
CA ASP A 133 -18.27 -2.88 -7.58
C ASP A 133 -17.26 -1.72 -7.56
N LYS A 134 -17.09 -1.06 -6.40
CA LYS A 134 -16.08 -0.01 -6.22
C LYS A 134 -14.68 -0.60 -6.30
N ALA A 135 -14.48 -1.79 -5.72
CA ALA A 135 -13.21 -2.49 -5.81
C ALA A 135 -12.83 -2.82 -7.26
N GLN A 136 -13.80 -3.28 -8.05
CA GLN A 136 -13.63 -3.58 -9.47
C GLN A 136 -13.29 -2.31 -10.26
N ALA A 137 -14.08 -1.25 -10.10
CA ALA A 137 -13.85 0.01 -10.79
C ALA A 137 -12.47 0.62 -10.48
N ALA A 138 -12.05 0.57 -9.20
CA ALA A 138 -10.76 1.10 -8.78
C ALA A 138 -9.58 0.29 -9.36
N ILE A 139 -9.67 -1.05 -9.40
CA ILE A 139 -8.58 -1.87 -9.95
C ILE A 139 -8.50 -1.79 -11.47
N ASP A 140 -9.63 -1.70 -12.16
CA ASP A 140 -9.66 -1.53 -13.61
C ASP A 140 -9.06 -0.17 -14.01
N SER A 141 -9.41 0.89 -13.27
CA SER A 141 -8.80 2.22 -13.47
C SER A 141 -7.28 2.19 -13.22
N SER A 142 -6.82 1.50 -12.17
CA SER A 142 -5.39 1.34 -11.90
C SER A 142 -4.66 0.61 -13.03
N LEU A 143 -5.24 -0.45 -13.58
CA LEU A 143 -4.61 -1.24 -14.65
C LEU A 143 -4.61 -0.48 -15.98
N SER A 144 -5.70 0.20 -16.31
CA SER A 144 -5.80 1.03 -17.53
C SER A 144 -4.76 2.16 -17.53
N LEU A 145 -4.51 2.80 -16.38
CA LEU A 145 -3.42 3.78 -16.25
C LEU A 145 -2.05 3.17 -16.55
N LEU A 146 -1.78 1.96 -16.07
CA LEU A 146 -0.49 1.29 -16.24
C LEU A 146 -0.25 0.82 -17.68
N GLU A 147 -1.31 0.55 -18.45
CA GLU A 147 -1.20 0.28 -19.89
C GLU A 147 -0.61 1.46 -20.67
N THR A 148 -0.76 2.69 -20.17
CA THR A 148 -0.19 3.89 -20.81
C THR A 148 1.29 4.12 -20.48
N VAL A 149 1.85 3.37 -19.53
CA VAL A 149 3.25 3.52 -19.10
C VAL A 149 4.18 2.73 -20.02
N SER A 150 4.98 3.44 -20.82
CA SER A 150 5.85 2.84 -21.83
C SER A 150 7.12 2.18 -21.28
N ARG A 151 7.63 2.65 -20.13
CA ARG A 151 8.83 2.10 -19.45
C ARG A 151 8.71 2.25 -17.94
N GLY A 152 9.19 1.24 -17.21
CA GLY A 152 9.15 1.21 -15.75
C GLY A 152 7.77 0.81 -15.21
N GLY A 153 7.57 0.89 -13.89
CA GLY A 153 6.28 0.59 -13.26
C GLY A 153 5.92 -0.90 -13.12
N GLU A 154 6.78 -1.82 -13.57
CA GLU A 154 6.53 -3.28 -13.53
C GLU A 154 6.13 -3.77 -12.13
N ARG A 155 6.76 -3.25 -11.07
CA ARG A 155 6.38 -3.56 -9.68
C ARG A 155 4.96 -3.09 -9.35
N VAL A 156 4.57 -1.88 -9.76
CA VAL A 156 3.23 -1.32 -9.50
C VAL A 156 2.17 -2.12 -10.27
N TRP A 157 2.50 -2.53 -11.50
CA TRP A 157 1.65 -3.39 -12.32
C TRP A 157 1.46 -4.76 -11.70
N ALA A 158 2.54 -5.40 -11.25
CA ALA A 158 2.47 -6.67 -10.55
C ALA A 158 1.59 -6.58 -9.29
N GLN A 159 1.72 -5.49 -8.50
CA GLN A 159 0.88 -5.26 -7.33
C GLN A 159 -0.60 -5.07 -7.70
N ALA A 160 -0.90 -4.37 -8.80
CA ALA A 160 -2.26 -4.19 -9.29
C ALA A 160 -2.87 -5.53 -9.74
N LEU A 161 -2.14 -6.31 -10.54
CA LEU A 161 -2.56 -7.67 -10.92
C LEU A 161 -2.79 -8.55 -9.69
N ASN A 162 -1.90 -8.49 -8.70
CA ASN A 162 -2.06 -9.24 -7.47
C ASN A 162 -3.35 -8.89 -6.72
N THR A 163 -3.74 -7.61 -6.72
CA THR A 163 -5.00 -7.13 -6.10
C THR A 163 -6.22 -7.57 -6.92
N LYS A 164 -6.13 -7.58 -8.25
CA LYS A 164 -7.17 -8.11 -9.15
C LYS A 164 -7.38 -9.62 -8.96
N GLY A 165 -6.30 -10.39 -8.88
CA GLY A 165 -6.37 -11.84 -8.62
C GLY A 165 -7.06 -12.14 -7.30
N ARG A 166 -6.79 -11.35 -6.24
CA ARG A 166 -7.51 -11.46 -4.96
C ARG A 166 -9.00 -11.20 -5.12
N LEU A 167 -9.38 -10.11 -5.80
CA LEU A 167 -10.79 -9.77 -6.04
C LEU A 167 -11.51 -10.90 -6.79
N GLN A 168 -10.90 -11.42 -7.86
CA GLN A 168 -11.44 -12.54 -8.64
C GLN A 168 -11.64 -13.78 -7.78
N LEU A 169 -10.67 -14.14 -6.93
CA LEU A 169 -10.81 -15.29 -6.04
C LEU A 169 -11.95 -15.08 -5.03
N LEU A 170 -12.07 -13.88 -4.44
CA LEU A 170 -13.16 -13.55 -3.51
C LEU A 170 -14.55 -13.61 -4.18
N GLN A 171 -14.62 -13.33 -5.48
CA GLN A 171 -15.83 -13.47 -6.29
C GLN A 171 -16.09 -14.92 -6.77
N GLY A 172 -15.23 -15.88 -6.41
CA GLY A 172 -15.33 -17.29 -6.81
C GLY A 172 -14.71 -17.61 -8.17
N ASN A 173 -14.07 -16.66 -8.83
CA ASN A 173 -13.44 -16.82 -10.15
C ASN A 173 -11.99 -17.30 -10.02
N ALA A 174 -11.80 -18.49 -9.43
CA ALA A 174 -10.47 -19.01 -9.09
C ALA A 174 -9.56 -19.26 -10.31
N GLU A 175 -10.12 -19.63 -11.46
CA GLU A 175 -9.35 -19.81 -12.70
C GLU A 175 -8.78 -18.47 -13.22
N ALA A 176 -9.61 -17.43 -13.26
CA ALA A 176 -9.17 -16.09 -13.63
C ALA A 176 -8.12 -15.52 -12.65
N ALA A 177 -8.28 -15.80 -11.35
CA ALA A 177 -7.31 -15.43 -10.32
C ALA A 177 -5.95 -16.11 -10.55
N LEU A 178 -5.96 -17.41 -10.89
CA LEU A 178 -4.75 -18.17 -11.19
C LEU A 178 -3.96 -17.55 -12.36
N GLU A 179 -4.62 -17.25 -13.47
CA GLU A 179 -3.96 -16.63 -14.64
C GLU A 179 -3.45 -15.23 -14.30
N THR A 180 -4.26 -14.42 -13.61
CA THR A 180 -3.85 -13.07 -13.20
C THR A 180 -2.62 -13.09 -12.28
N TRP A 181 -2.51 -14.08 -11.39
CA TRP A 181 -1.32 -14.23 -10.52
C TRP A 181 -0.09 -14.79 -11.24
N LYS A 182 -0.25 -15.53 -12.34
CA LYS A 182 0.88 -15.85 -13.23
C LYS A 182 1.39 -14.60 -13.93
N ASP A 183 0.51 -13.75 -14.41
CA ASP A 183 0.91 -12.47 -15.01
C ASP A 183 1.61 -11.56 -13.98
N ALA A 184 1.10 -11.52 -12.75
CA ALA A 184 1.75 -10.79 -11.66
C ALA A 184 3.16 -11.31 -11.37
N GLU A 185 3.37 -12.63 -11.36
CA GLU A 185 4.69 -13.25 -11.20
C GLU A 185 5.67 -12.79 -12.29
N VAL A 186 5.26 -12.82 -13.56
CA VAL A 186 6.08 -12.36 -14.69
C VAL A 186 6.49 -10.90 -14.52
N ARG A 187 5.55 -10.04 -14.08
CA ARG A 187 5.80 -8.62 -13.85
C ARG A 187 6.72 -8.37 -12.66
N TYR A 188 6.55 -9.10 -11.55
CA TYR A 188 7.49 -9.04 -10.42
C TYR A 188 8.89 -9.51 -10.82
N ALA A 189 9.01 -10.56 -11.62
CA ALA A 189 10.29 -11.03 -12.14
C ALA A 189 10.99 -9.95 -12.99
N LYS A 190 10.26 -9.27 -13.88
CA LYS A 190 10.78 -8.12 -14.64
C LYS A 190 11.22 -6.96 -13.75
N ALA A 191 10.58 -6.79 -12.59
CA ALA A 191 10.95 -5.79 -11.59
C ALA A 191 12.09 -6.23 -10.65
N ASN A 192 12.66 -7.44 -10.84
CA ASN A 192 13.62 -8.06 -9.92
C ASN A 192 13.10 -8.17 -8.47
N ASP A 193 11.77 -8.32 -8.30
CA ASP A 193 11.11 -8.43 -7.02
C ASP A 193 10.88 -9.90 -6.64
N SER A 194 11.89 -10.52 -6.04
CA SER A 194 11.82 -11.92 -5.60
C SER A 194 10.71 -12.16 -4.57
N VAL A 195 10.42 -11.17 -3.72
CA VAL A 195 9.34 -11.26 -2.72
C VAL A 195 7.98 -11.29 -3.41
N GLY A 196 7.78 -10.42 -4.41
CA GLY A 196 6.59 -10.40 -5.23
C GLY A 196 6.39 -11.71 -6.01
N VAL A 197 7.46 -12.27 -6.59
CA VAL A 197 7.42 -13.58 -7.27
C VAL A 197 6.93 -14.68 -6.33
N LEU A 198 7.53 -14.79 -5.14
CA LEU A 198 7.13 -15.79 -4.14
C LEU A 198 5.68 -15.59 -3.69
N GLY A 199 5.28 -14.35 -3.44
CA GLY A 199 3.91 -14.00 -3.07
C GLY A 199 2.88 -14.41 -4.15
N SER A 200 3.18 -14.14 -5.41
CA SER A 200 2.33 -14.55 -6.54
C SER A 200 2.22 -16.09 -6.64
N GLN A 201 3.32 -16.83 -6.48
CA GLN A 201 3.30 -18.30 -6.51
C GLN A 201 2.47 -18.90 -5.36
N ILE A 202 2.56 -18.32 -4.16
CA ILE A 202 1.71 -18.71 -3.02
C ILE A 202 0.23 -18.47 -3.35
N ASN A 203 -0.10 -17.33 -3.95
CA ASN A 203 -1.48 -17.03 -4.34
C ASN A 203 -1.98 -17.96 -5.46
N GLN A 204 -1.14 -18.31 -6.44
CA GLN A 204 -1.47 -19.32 -7.45
C GLN A 204 -1.81 -20.68 -6.82
N ALA A 205 -1.05 -21.11 -5.80
CA ALA A 205 -1.37 -22.33 -5.08
C ALA A 205 -2.74 -22.26 -4.38
N GLN A 206 -3.11 -21.10 -3.81
CA GLN A 206 -4.42 -20.88 -3.20
C GLN A 206 -5.57 -20.95 -4.22
N ALA A 207 -5.39 -20.38 -5.42
CA ALA A 207 -6.34 -20.54 -6.52
C ALA A 207 -6.45 -22.02 -6.95
N MET A 208 -5.32 -22.71 -7.11
CA MET A 208 -5.29 -24.14 -7.46
C MET A 208 -6.04 -24.99 -6.42
N GLN A 209 -5.91 -24.71 -5.13
CA GLN A 209 -6.69 -25.39 -4.09
C GLN A 209 -8.19 -25.15 -4.23
N SER A 210 -8.58 -23.91 -4.52
CA SER A 210 -10.00 -23.55 -4.75
C SER A 210 -10.59 -24.26 -5.97
N LEU A 211 -9.74 -24.59 -6.95
CA LEU A 211 -10.07 -25.40 -8.13
C LEU A 211 -9.98 -26.92 -7.89
N GLY A 212 -9.63 -27.37 -6.68
CA GLY A 212 -9.43 -28.80 -6.37
C GLY A 212 -8.11 -29.40 -6.91
N LEU A 213 -7.19 -28.57 -7.42
CA LEU A 213 -5.90 -28.97 -7.99
C LEU A 213 -4.82 -29.18 -6.91
N TYR A 214 -5.16 -29.91 -5.84
CA TYR A 214 -4.34 -30.03 -4.64
C TYR A 214 -2.92 -30.55 -4.89
N ARG A 215 -2.76 -31.52 -5.81
CA ARG A 215 -1.43 -32.05 -6.18
C ARG A 215 -0.53 -30.99 -6.82
N ARG A 216 -1.10 -30.13 -7.68
CA ARG A 216 -0.36 -29.05 -8.35
C ARG A 216 -0.01 -27.95 -7.35
N ALA A 217 -0.96 -27.57 -6.49
CA ALA A 217 -0.72 -26.62 -5.41
C ALA A 217 0.42 -27.10 -4.49
N LYS A 218 0.37 -28.35 -4.02
CA LYS A 218 1.43 -28.93 -3.17
C LYS A 218 2.79 -28.91 -3.87
N LYS A 219 2.87 -29.31 -5.13
CA LYS A 219 4.12 -29.27 -5.91
C LYS A 219 4.70 -27.85 -5.94
N LEU A 220 3.87 -26.85 -6.25
CA LEU A 220 4.30 -25.45 -6.28
C LEU A 220 4.78 -24.97 -4.91
N LEU A 221 4.02 -25.22 -3.84
CA LEU A 221 4.39 -24.84 -2.48
C LEU A 221 5.70 -25.49 -2.02
N THR A 222 5.94 -26.76 -2.37
CA THR A 222 7.23 -27.43 -2.09
C THR A 222 8.39 -26.76 -2.83
N GLN A 223 8.19 -26.35 -4.09
CA GLN A 223 9.20 -25.62 -4.86
C GLN A 223 9.49 -24.24 -4.24
N VAL A 224 8.45 -23.48 -3.87
CA VAL A 224 8.56 -22.20 -3.16
C VAL A 224 9.37 -22.37 -1.87
N ARG A 225 9.10 -23.43 -1.09
CA ARG A 225 9.85 -23.75 0.14
C ARG A 225 11.33 -23.94 -0.15
N GLN A 226 11.67 -24.73 -1.18
CA GLN A 226 13.07 -25.01 -1.54
C GLN A 226 13.80 -23.72 -1.94
N THR A 227 13.16 -22.85 -2.72
CA THR A 227 13.69 -21.54 -3.08
C THR A 227 13.96 -20.68 -1.85
N LEU A 228 13.01 -20.62 -0.90
CA LEU A 228 13.19 -19.87 0.35
C LEU A 228 14.33 -20.43 1.20
N LEU A 229 14.47 -21.75 1.31
CA LEU A 229 15.54 -22.38 2.09
C LEU A 229 16.93 -22.10 1.51
N ALA A 230 17.04 -22.00 0.18
CA ALA A 230 18.29 -21.67 -0.50
C ALA A 230 18.70 -20.20 -0.35
N GLN A 231 17.81 -19.32 0.12
CA GLN A 231 18.15 -17.92 0.37
C GLN A 231 18.94 -17.75 1.68
N PRO A 232 19.82 -16.75 1.78
CA PRO A 232 20.42 -16.34 3.04
C PRO A 232 19.36 -16.00 4.09
N ASP A 233 19.71 -16.21 5.35
CA ASP A 233 18.84 -15.87 6.48
C ASP A 233 18.56 -14.37 6.50
N SER A 234 17.28 -14.05 6.55
CA SER A 234 16.79 -12.67 6.45
C SER A 234 15.35 -12.60 7.00
N ALA A 235 14.92 -11.39 7.36
CA ALA A 235 13.53 -11.15 7.75
C ALA A 235 12.54 -11.58 6.65
N VAL A 236 12.92 -11.36 5.38
CA VAL A 236 12.12 -11.77 4.22
C VAL A 236 11.96 -13.28 4.14
N LYS A 237 13.05 -14.05 4.31
CA LYS A 237 13.00 -15.52 4.35
C LYS A 237 12.10 -16.02 5.49
N ALA A 238 12.23 -15.44 6.69
CA ALA A 238 11.40 -15.81 7.83
C ALA A 238 9.91 -15.58 7.56
N ILE A 239 9.55 -14.39 7.05
CA ILE A 239 8.16 -14.04 6.70
C ILE A 239 7.63 -14.93 5.57
N GLY A 240 8.44 -15.18 4.53
CA GLY A 240 8.08 -16.06 3.43
C GLY A 240 7.77 -17.48 3.89
N LEU A 241 8.62 -18.06 4.74
CA LEU A 241 8.41 -19.37 5.35
C LEU A 241 7.17 -19.38 6.27
N GLN A 242 6.93 -18.30 7.04
CA GLN A 242 5.73 -18.19 7.88
C GLN A 242 4.45 -18.26 7.04
N ASN A 243 4.36 -17.46 5.98
CA ASN A 243 3.21 -17.43 5.09
C ASN A 243 3.00 -18.78 4.41
N LEU A 244 4.08 -19.38 3.91
CA LEU A 244 4.04 -20.70 3.29
C LEU A 244 3.54 -21.78 4.26
N GLY A 245 4.02 -21.76 5.50
CA GLY A 245 3.56 -22.64 6.56
C GLY A 245 2.07 -22.49 6.87
N ASN A 246 1.55 -21.25 6.86
CA ASN A 246 0.11 -20.99 7.02
C ASN A 246 -0.71 -21.56 5.84
N VAL A 247 -0.19 -21.47 4.61
CA VAL A 247 -0.86 -22.04 3.43
C VAL A 247 -0.83 -23.56 3.45
N PHE A 248 0.27 -24.19 3.87
CA PHE A 248 0.29 -25.64 4.11
C PHE A 248 -0.72 -26.05 5.18
N ARG A 249 -0.87 -25.25 6.26
CA ARG A 249 -1.89 -25.51 7.29
C ARG A 249 -3.29 -25.48 6.71
N GLN A 250 -3.61 -24.46 5.91
CA GLN A 250 -4.89 -24.32 5.23
C GLN A 250 -5.14 -25.43 4.20
N ALA A 251 -4.07 -25.97 3.60
CA ALA A 251 -4.10 -27.13 2.73
C ALA A 251 -4.39 -28.46 3.46
N GLY A 252 -4.30 -28.48 4.80
CA GLY A 252 -4.31 -29.71 5.59
C GLY A 252 -2.98 -30.47 5.62
N ASP A 253 -1.90 -29.91 5.04
CA ASP A 253 -0.56 -30.51 5.07
C ASP A 253 0.17 -30.11 6.36
N LEU A 254 -0.30 -30.66 7.48
CA LEU A 254 0.10 -30.22 8.83
C LEU A 254 1.59 -30.48 9.12
N GLU A 255 2.16 -31.56 8.61
CA GLU A 255 3.59 -31.86 8.76
C GLU A 255 4.45 -30.82 8.04
N GLN A 256 4.16 -30.55 6.74
CA GLN A 256 4.87 -29.50 6.00
C GLN A 256 4.67 -28.12 6.63
N SER A 257 3.47 -27.85 7.14
CA SER A 257 3.18 -26.61 7.88
C SER A 257 4.09 -26.47 9.09
N LYS A 258 4.14 -27.49 9.95
CA LYS A 258 4.95 -27.52 11.16
C LYS A 258 6.43 -27.34 10.84
N ASP A 259 6.95 -28.09 9.87
CA ASP A 259 8.36 -27.99 9.45
C ASP A 259 8.69 -26.58 8.94
N THR A 260 7.85 -26.04 8.06
CA THR A 260 8.06 -24.71 7.47
C THR A 260 7.96 -23.59 8.50
N LEU A 261 7.00 -23.67 9.44
CA LEU A 261 6.87 -22.72 10.54
C LEU A 261 8.04 -22.83 11.53
N THR A 262 8.58 -24.03 11.74
CA THR A 262 9.77 -24.25 12.56
C THR A 262 11.00 -23.61 11.91
N ASP A 263 11.19 -23.79 10.61
CA ASP A 263 12.27 -23.15 9.86
C ASP A 263 12.14 -21.62 9.89
N SER A 264 10.92 -21.08 9.72
CA SER A 264 10.63 -19.65 9.88
C SER A 264 11.06 -19.12 11.25
N TRP A 265 10.70 -19.83 12.32
CA TRP A 265 11.07 -19.46 13.69
C TRP A 265 12.59 -19.49 13.92
N LYS A 266 13.29 -20.52 13.42
CA LYS A 266 14.76 -20.61 13.51
C LYS A 266 15.44 -19.42 12.83
N VAL A 267 15.03 -19.08 11.60
CA VAL A 267 15.59 -17.92 10.89
C VAL A 267 15.31 -16.64 11.68
N ALA A 268 14.10 -16.47 12.20
CA ALA A 268 13.74 -15.29 12.99
C ALA A 268 14.57 -15.15 14.28
N GLN A 269 14.89 -16.25 14.96
CA GLN A 269 15.76 -16.25 16.13
C GLN A 269 17.20 -15.85 15.77
N LEU A 270 17.75 -16.41 14.69
CA LEU A 270 19.12 -16.14 14.27
C LEU A 270 19.35 -14.67 13.90
N ILE A 271 18.39 -14.03 13.23
CA ILE A 271 18.51 -12.62 12.82
C ILE A 271 18.17 -11.62 13.94
N GLN A 272 17.54 -12.07 15.03
CA GLN A 272 17.21 -11.24 16.20
C GLN A 272 18.26 -11.35 17.31
N SER A 273 19.18 -12.32 17.21
CA SER A 273 20.33 -12.41 18.11
C SER A 273 21.36 -11.34 17.71
N PRO A 274 21.88 -10.53 18.66
CA PRO A 274 22.99 -9.62 18.39
C PRO A 274 24.25 -10.34 17.91
#